data_AF-A0A8J3WGC6-F1
#
_entry.id   AF-A0A8J3WGC6-F1
#
_cell.length_a   1.000
_cell.length_b   1.000
_cell.length_c   1.000
_cell.angle_alpha   90.00
_cell.angle_beta   90.00
_cell.angle_gamma   90.00
#
_symmetry.space_group_name_H-M   'P 1'
#
loop_
_entity.id
_entity.type
_entity.pdbx_description
1 polymer ?
#
loop_
_entity_poly.entity_id
_entity_poly.type
_entity_poly.pdbx_seq_one_letter_code
_entity_poly.pdbx_strand_id
1 'polypeptide(L)'
;MKNAHSIGALHEGQRVFVSLRLPESVRVDAAGIHDEIVPFVVMLNSHDGRSPARVLITPWRPVCANTERFAVRDAYTRWSVRHAAGALDRLGEARRTLGLTTVYCRQGAAEETTLARTDILIDDMRALIDELWPIEQDATAHKRLMLLARR
;
A
#
# COMPACT_ATOMS: atom_id res chain seq x y z
N MET A 1 -21.27 -9.34 5.54
CA MET A 1 -20.16 -9.14 6.51
C MET A 1 -19.00 -10.15 6.40
N LYS A 2 -19.00 -11.12 5.46
CA LYS A 2 -18.00 -12.22 5.46
C LYS A 2 -16.53 -11.82 5.19
N ASN A 3 -16.25 -10.58 4.74
CA ASN A 3 -14.89 -10.15 4.36
C ASN A 3 -14.35 -8.96 5.20
N ALA A 4 -15.06 -8.57 6.27
CA ALA A 4 -14.57 -7.53 7.19
C ALA A 4 -13.41 -8.10 8.01
N HIS A 5 -12.27 -7.39 8.04
CA HIS A 5 -11.07 -7.92 8.69
C HIS A 5 -10.70 -7.17 9.98
N SER A 6 -10.66 -5.84 9.94
CA SER A 6 -10.42 -5.02 11.13
C SER A 6 -11.28 -3.77 11.13
N ILE A 7 -11.72 -3.37 12.31
CA ILE A 7 -12.48 -2.15 12.56
C ILE A 7 -11.85 -1.53 13.80
N GLY A 8 -11.62 -0.22 13.78
CA GLY A 8 -10.97 0.43 14.91
C GLY A 8 -11.26 1.92 14.98
N ALA A 9 -11.11 2.43 16.20
CA ALA A 9 -11.11 3.85 16.53
C ALA A 9 -9.70 4.25 16.97
N LEU A 10 -9.26 5.42 16.53
CA LEU A 10 -7.95 6.01 16.78
C LEU A 10 -8.15 7.40 17.38
N HIS A 11 -7.17 7.85 18.16
CA HIS A 11 -7.17 9.17 18.80
C HIS A 11 -8.49 9.43 19.56
N GLU A 12 -8.83 8.54 20.49
CA GLU A 12 -10.04 8.66 21.33
C GLU A 12 -11.35 8.74 20.52
N GLY A 13 -11.38 8.11 19.34
CA GLY A 13 -12.58 8.08 18.48
C GLY A 13 -12.66 9.21 17.46
N GLN A 14 -11.70 10.14 17.46
CA GLN A 14 -11.66 11.20 16.44
C GLN A 14 -11.48 10.66 15.03
N ARG A 15 -10.88 9.48 14.88
CA ARG A 15 -10.73 8.80 13.59
C ARG A 15 -11.16 7.36 13.70
N VAL A 16 -11.92 6.89 12.72
CA VAL A 16 -12.37 5.50 12.64
C VAL A 16 -12.00 4.89 11.31
N PHE A 17 -11.76 3.58 11.32
CA PHE A 17 -11.47 2.82 10.11
C PHE A 17 -12.23 1.51 10.08
N VAL A 18 -12.51 1.07 8.86
CA VAL A 18 -13.02 -0.28 8.54
C VAL A 18 -12.18 -0.81 7.39
N SER A 19 -11.65 -2.02 7.52
CA SER A 19 -10.91 -2.71 6.48
C SER A 19 -11.64 -3.97 6.01
N LEU A 20 -11.61 -4.19 4.70
CA LEU A 20 -12.13 -5.39 4.06
C LEU A 20 -11.07 -5.99 3.15
N ARG A 21 -10.87 -7.30 3.24
CA ARG A 21 -10.01 -8.04 2.31
C ARG A 21 -10.68 -8.07 0.93
N LEU A 22 -9.94 -7.74 -0.12
CA LEU A 22 -10.42 -7.95 -1.48
C LEU A 22 -10.40 -9.45 -1.83
N PRO A 23 -11.38 -9.94 -2.61
CA PRO A 23 -11.43 -11.36 -2.99
C PRO A 23 -10.31 -11.75 -3.97
N GLU A 24 -9.86 -10.82 -4.80
CA GLU A 24 -8.71 -11.02 -5.69
C GLU A 24 -7.42 -10.72 -4.93
N SER A 25 -6.60 -11.74 -4.71
CA SER A 25 -5.20 -11.62 -4.27
C SER A 25 -4.28 -11.51 -5.48
N VAL A 26 -3.22 -10.72 -5.35
CA VAL A 26 -2.10 -10.71 -6.30
C VAL A 26 -1.17 -11.86 -5.97
N ARG A 27 -0.82 -12.68 -6.96
CA ARG A 27 0.17 -13.76 -6.80
C ARG A 27 1.33 -13.51 -7.75
N VAL A 28 2.51 -13.31 -7.19
CA VAL A 28 3.75 -13.14 -7.94
C VAL A 28 4.41 -14.52 -8.07
N ASP A 29 4.80 -14.85 -9.30
CA ASP A 29 5.46 -16.11 -9.65
C ASP A 29 4.75 -17.35 -9.07
N ALA A 30 3.49 -17.55 -9.46
CA ALA A 30 2.66 -18.64 -8.93
C ALA A 30 3.22 -20.06 -9.17
N ALA A 31 4.18 -20.23 -10.09
CA ALA A 31 4.83 -21.52 -10.35
C ALA A 31 6.20 -21.67 -9.65
N GLY A 32 6.69 -20.64 -8.98
CA GLY A 32 7.96 -20.65 -8.25
C GLY A 32 7.77 -20.17 -6.81
N ILE A 33 8.18 -18.95 -6.50
CA ILE A 33 8.21 -18.42 -5.13
C ILE A 33 6.79 -18.32 -4.52
N HIS A 34 5.77 -18.13 -5.36
CA HIS A 34 4.36 -18.07 -4.97
C HIS A 34 4.12 -17.04 -3.84
N ASP A 35 4.57 -15.80 -4.05
CA ASP A 35 4.31 -14.72 -3.11
C ASP A 35 2.88 -14.18 -3.27
N GLU A 36 2.11 -14.12 -2.19
CA GLU A 36 0.71 -13.68 -2.20
C GLU A 36 0.56 -12.32 -1.51
N ILE A 37 0.23 -11.31 -2.29
CA ILE A 37 -0.09 -9.97 -1.80
C ILE A 37 -1.61 -9.81 -1.77
N VAL A 38 -2.14 -9.52 -0.58
CA VAL A 38 -3.58 -9.38 -0.36
C VAL A 38 -3.94 -7.90 -0.17
N PRO A 39 -4.55 -7.25 -1.17
CA PRO A 39 -4.99 -5.88 -1.01
C PRO A 39 -6.24 -5.76 -0.13
N PHE A 40 -6.30 -4.64 0.59
CA PHE A 40 -7.42 -4.25 1.45
C PHE A 40 -8.10 -3.01 0.91
N VAL A 41 -9.44 -3.00 0.94
CA VAL A 41 -10.22 -1.77 0.86
C VAL A 41 -10.38 -1.24 2.28
N VAL A 42 -9.89 -0.03 2.51
CA VAL A 42 -9.98 0.63 3.82
C VAL A 42 -10.81 1.89 3.66
N MET A 43 -11.84 2.01 4.49
CA MET A 43 -12.59 3.24 4.67
C MET A 43 -12.10 3.94 5.94
N LEU A 44 -11.82 5.24 5.83
CA LEU A 44 -11.35 6.09 6.90
C LEU A 44 -12.30 7.27 7.04
N ASN A 45 -12.69 7.57 8.27
CA ASN A 45 -13.52 8.72 8.58
C ASN A 45 -12.95 9.51 9.77
N SER A 46 -13.10 10.83 9.73
CA SER A 46 -12.68 11.75 10.78
C SER A 46 -13.91 12.43 11.36
N HIS A 47 -14.08 12.34 12.67
CA HIS A 47 -15.15 13.00 13.42
C HIS A 47 -14.72 14.33 14.04
N ASP A 48 -13.43 14.67 13.96
CA ASP A 48 -12.85 15.95 14.39
C ASP A 48 -12.93 17.06 13.32
N GLY A 49 -13.52 16.76 12.16
CA GLY A 49 -13.66 17.70 11.04
C GLY A 49 -12.36 18.03 10.29
N ARG A 50 -11.22 17.42 10.66
CA ARG A 50 -9.91 17.76 10.07
C ARG A 50 -9.61 17.05 8.76
N SER A 51 -10.26 15.92 8.50
CA SER A 51 -10.03 15.10 7.30
C SER A 51 -11.34 14.69 6.63
N PRO A 52 -11.37 14.60 5.29
CA PRO A 52 -12.51 14.05 4.56
C PRO A 52 -12.67 12.55 4.83
N ALA A 53 -13.86 12.02 4.57
CA ALA A 53 -14.06 10.59 4.42
C ALA A 53 -13.21 10.10 3.23
N ARG A 54 -12.50 9.00 3.42
CA ARG A 54 -11.60 8.41 2.43
C ARG A 54 -11.89 6.94 2.26
N VAL A 55 -11.75 6.47 1.03
CA VAL A 55 -11.67 5.05 0.72
C VAL A 55 -10.37 4.84 -0.04
N LEU A 56 -9.63 3.81 0.32
CA LEU A 56 -8.34 3.50 -0.29
C LEU A 56 -8.18 2.01 -0.50
N ILE A 57 -7.39 1.65 -1.51
CA ILE A 57 -6.89 0.29 -1.70
C ILE A 57 -5.40 0.27 -1.39
N THR A 58 -4.98 -0.67 -0.55
CA THR A 58 -3.63 -0.71 0.01
C THR A 58 -3.20 -2.14 0.35
N PRO A 59 -1.90 -2.47 0.35
CA PRO A 59 -1.42 -3.75 0.86
C PRO A 59 -1.46 -3.84 2.39
N TRP A 60 -1.63 -2.72 3.10
CA TRP A 60 -1.56 -2.69 4.56
C TRP A 60 -2.91 -2.97 5.21
N ARG A 61 -2.93 -3.93 6.15
CA ARG A 61 -4.06 -4.12 7.07
C ARG A 61 -3.94 -3.14 8.24
N PRO A 62 -4.84 -2.16 8.39
CA PRO A 62 -4.83 -1.27 9.54
C PRO A 62 -5.29 -2.02 10.80
N VAL A 63 -4.54 -1.89 11.88
CA VAL A 63 -4.90 -2.39 13.22
C VAL A 63 -4.57 -1.38 14.32
N CYS A 64 -3.78 -0.35 14.01
CA CYS A 64 -3.37 0.71 14.91
C CYS A 64 -3.09 1.99 14.11
N ALA A 65 -2.78 3.09 14.80
CA ALA A 65 -2.50 4.38 14.15
C ALA A 65 -1.28 4.35 13.22
N ASN A 66 -0.31 3.46 13.45
CA ASN A 66 0.89 3.36 12.60
C ASN A 66 0.56 2.68 11.27
N THR A 67 -0.13 1.55 11.34
CA THR A 67 -0.55 0.79 10.13
C THR A 67 -1.61 1.54 9.33
N GLU A 68 -2.45 2.35 9.98
CA GLU A 68 -3.33 3.30 9.28
C GLU A 68 -2.54 4.33 8.46
N ARG A 69 -1.45 4.89 9.01
CA ARG A 69 -0.60 5.82 8.27
C ARG A 69 0.07 5.15 7.07
N PHE A 70 0.55 3.90 7.21
CA PHE A 70 1.10 3.15 6.09
C PHE A 70 0.04 2.86 5.02
N ALA A 71 -1.16 2.45 5.44
CA ALA A 71 -2.30 2.26 4.54
C ALA A 71 -2.63 3.54 3.75
N VAL A 72 -2.52 4.69 4.39
CA VAL A 72 -2.72 6.00 3.78
C VAL A 72 -1.59 6.39 2.81
N ARG A 73 -0.34 6.11 3.18
CA ARG A 73 0.86 6.49 2.44
C ARG A 73 1.04 5.64 1.18
N ASP A 74 0.88 4.33 1.32
CA ASP A 74 1.16 3.34 0.27
C ASP A 74 -0.14 2.82 -0.36
N ALA A 75 -1.16 3.67 -0.42
CA ALA A 75 -2.40 3.32 -1.12
C ALA A 75 -2.12 3.29 -2.62
N TYR A 76 -2.40 2.16 -3.28
CA TYR A 76 -2.40 2.07 -4.74
C TYR A 76 -3.38 3.06 -5.35
N THR A 77 -4.51 3.25 -4.69
CA THR A 77 -5.51 4.22 -5.11
C THR A 77 -6.24 4.77 -3.91
N ARG A 78 -6.55 6.07 -3.96
CA ARG A 78 -7.29 6.79 -2.94
C ARG A 78 -8.41 7.59 -3.59
N TRP A 79 -9.56 7.57 -2.95
CA TRP A 79 -10.67 8.48 -3.21
C TRP A 79 -11.07 9.18 -1.91
N SER A 80 -11.46 10.46 -2.00
CA SER A 80 -11.83 11.26 -0.83
C SER A 80 -13.04 12.15 -1.13
N VAL A 81 -13.87 12.37 -0.11
CA VAL A 81 -15.02 13.27 -0.18
C VAL A 81 -15.19 14.04 1.11
N ARG A 82 -15.40 15.35 0.99
CA ARG A 82 -15.71 16.20 2.15
C ARG A 82 -17.08 15.83 2.72
N HIS A 83 -17.24 15.97 4.03
CA HIS A 83 -18.54 15.82 4.72
C HIS A 83 -19.46 17.00 4.36
N ALA A 84 -20.05 16.94 3.19
CA ALA A 84 -20.97 17.94 2.65
C ALA A 84 -22.22 17.27 2.08
N ALA A 85 -23.28 18.06 1.88
CA ALA A 85 -24.46 17.61 1.16
C ALA A 85 -24.07 17.07 -0.24
N GLY A 86 -24.63 15.93 -0.63
CA GLY A 86 -24.34 15.27 -1.91
C GLY A 86 -23.07 14.39 -1.93
N ALA A 87 -22.44 14.13 -0.78
CA ALA A 87 -21.26 13.23 -0.73
C ALA A 87 -21.55 11.81 -1.28
N LEU A 88 -22.77 11.32 -1.10
CA LEU A 88 -23.21 10.01 -1.60
C LEU A 88 -23.36 9.95 -3.12
N ASP A 89 -23.62 11.09 -3.78
CA ASP A 89 -23.77 11.14 -5.23
C ASP A 89 -22.45 10.82 -5.96
N ARG A 90 -21.33 10.91 -5.22
CA ARG A 90 -19.99 10.60 -5.74
C ARG A 90 -19.55 9.16 -5.50
N LEU A 91 -20.44 8.29 -4.99
CA LEU A 91 -20.13 6.85 -4.83
C LEU A 91 -19.78 6.17 -6.16
N GLY A 92 -20.40 6.59 -7.27
CA GLY A 92 -20.06 6.08 -8.60
C GLY A 92 -18.62 6.41 -9.01
N GLU A 93 -18.13 7.59 -8.63
CA GLU A 93 -16.74 8.00 -8.83
C GLU A 93 -15.81 7.15 -7.97
N ALA A 94 -16.14 6.96 -6.68
CA ALA A 94 -15.38 6.09 -5.78
C ALA A 94 -15.24 4.68 -6.37
N ARG A 95 -16.34 4.09 -6.86
CA ARG A 95 -16.33 2.75 -7.45
C ARG A 95 -15.44 2.68 -8.69
N ARG A 96 -15.50 3.67 -9.58
CA ARG A 96 -14.64 3.72 -10.78
C ARG A 96 -13.17 3.82 -10.39
N THR A 97 -12.84 4.77 -9.51
CA THR A 97 -11.48 5.02 -9.04
C THR A 97 -10.89 3.77 -8.38
N LEU A 98 -11.62 3.14 -7.47
CA LEU A 98 -11.17 1.92 -6.77
C LEU A 98 -11.14 0.68 -7.68
N GLY A 99 -12.01 0.60 -8.68
CA GLY A 99 -12.05 -0.52 -9.62
C GLY A 99 -10.83 -0.59 -10.54
N LEU A 100 -10.17 0.53 -10.82
CA LEU A 100 -8.93 0.57 -11.61
C LEU A 100 -7.78 -0.14 -10.91
N THR A 101 -7.79 -0.22 -9.57
CA THR A 101 -6.72 -0.87 -8.81
C THR A 101 -6.59 -2.35 -9.14
N THR A 102 -7.68 -3.06 -9.43
CA THR A 102 -7.62 -4.48 -9.80
C THR A 102 -6.83 -4.71 -11.09
N VAL A 103 -6.97 -3.80 -12.06
CA VAL A 103 -6.19 -3.85 -13.31
C VAL A 103 -4.72 -3.58 -13.05
N TYR A 104 -4.42 -2.52 -12.28
CA TYR A 104 -3.06 -2.18 -11.89
C TYR A 104 -2.35 -3.33 -11.15
N CYS A 105 -3.01 -3.90 -10.13
CA CYS A 105 -2.50 -5.03 -9.36
C CYS A 105 -2.21 -6.26 -10.23
N ARG A 106 -3.04 -6.54 -11.24
CA ARG A 106 -2.82 -7.67 -12.16
C ARG A 106 -1.65 -7.43 -13.11
N GLN A 107 -1.48 -6.21 -13.59
CA GLN A 107 -0.34 -5.83 -14.45
C GLN A 107 0.97 -5.90 -13.67
N GLY A 108 1.00 -5.31 -12.47
CA GLY A 108 2.18 -5.36 -11.59
C GLY A 108 2.61 -6.79 -11.28
N ALA A 109 1.67 -7.71 -11.03
CA ALA A 109 1.97 -9.12 -10.79
C ALA A 109 2.76 -9.78 -11.94
N ALA A 110 2.43 -9.43 -13.20
CA ALA A 110 3.08 -9.99 -14.38
C ALA A 110 4.50 -9.44 -14.56
N GLU A 111 4.67 -8.13 -14.33
CA GLU A 111 5.98 -7.47 -14.35
C GLU A 111 6.89 -8.01 -13.24
N GLU A 112 6.38 -8.08 -12.01
CA GLU A 112 7.11 -8.65 -10.85
C GLU A 112 7.48 -10.12 -11.07
N THR A 113 6.60 -10.91 -11.68
CA THR A 113 6.92 -12.30 -12.04
C THR A 113 8.05 -12.39 -13.05
N THR A 114 8.09 -11.46 -14.01
CA THR A 114 9.17 -11.39 -15.01
C THR A 114 10.50 -11.05 -14.33
N LEU A 115 10.50 -10.04 -13.45
CA LEU A 115 11.67 -9.66 -12.66
C LEU A 115 12.14 -10.81 -11.75
N ALA A 116 11.22 -11.48 -11.06
CA ALA A 116 11.53 -12.59 -10.15
C ALA A 116 12.20 -13.78 -10.85
N ARG A 117 11.95 -13.96 -12.16
CA ARG A 117 12.53 -15.03 -12.98
C ARG A 117 13.77 -14.60 -13.77
N THR A 118 14.17 -13.33 -13.64
CA THR A 118 15.34 -12.83 -14.35
C THR A 118 16.59 -13.19 -13.57
N ASP A 119 17.39 -14.11 -14.11
CA ASP A 119 18.70 -14.43 -13.56
C ASP A 119 19.65 -13.24 -13.79
N ILE A 120 20.36 -12.83 -12.74
CA ILE A 120 21.37 -11.77 -12.79
C ILE A 120 22.68 -12.33 -12.25
N LEU A 121 23.80 -12.04 -12.93
CA LEU A 121 25.12 -12.38 -12.41
C LEU A 121 25.40 -11.57 -11.15
N ILE A 122 26.18 -12.13 -10.23
CA ILE A 122 26.50 -11.46 -8.96
C ILE A 122 27.17 -10.10 -9.19
N ASP A 123 28.02 -9.99 -10.21
CA ASP A 123 28.71 -8.72 -10.52
C ASP A 123 27.76 -7.69 -11.13
N ASP A 124 26.81 -8.11 -11.96
CA ASP A 124 25.75 -7.24 -12.49
C ASP A 124 24.80 -6.77 -11.38
N MET A 125 24.47 -7.66 -10.43
CA MET A 125 23.68 -7.31 -9.24
C MET A 125 24.41 -6.27 -8.39
N ARG A 126 25.72 -6.41 -8.19
CA ARG A 126 26.53 -5.43 -7.45
C ARG A 126 26.56 -4.09 -8.15
N ALA A 127 26.79 -4.07 -9.46
CA ALA A 127 26.78 -2.85 -10.26
C ALA A 127 25.41 -2.14 -10.18
N LEU A 128 24.32 -2.89 -10.29
CA LEU A 128 22.96 -2.37 -10.15
C LEU A 128 22.71 -1.78 -8.75
N ILE A 129 23.18 -2.43 -7.69
CA ILE A 129 23.07 -1.93 -6.31
C ILE A 129 23.83 -0.62 -6.15
N ASP A 130 25.06 -0.55 -6.65
CA ASP A 130 25.91 0.64 -6.56
C ASP A 130 25.33 1.82 -7.36
N GLU A 131 24.65 1.55 -8.48
CA GLU A 131 23.93 2.55 -9.28
C GLU A 131 22.65 3.04 -8.59
N LEU A 132 21.80 2.12 -8.14
CA LEU A 132 20.51 2.46 -7.54
C LEU A 132 20.65 3.14 -6.18
N TRP A 133 21.71 2.82 -5.43
CA TRP A 133 21.90 3.26 -4.06
C TRP A 133 23.33 3.75 -3.79
N PRO A 134 23.76 4.85 -4.43
CA PRO A 134 25.12 5.32 -4.33
C PRO A 134 25.44 5.75 -2.89
N ILE A 135 26.50 5.19 -2.32
CA ILE A 135 27.03 5.62 -1.02
C ILE A 135 27.87 6.87 -1.25
N GLU A 136 27.47 8.00 -0.65
CA GLU A 136 28.27 9.22 -0.67
C GLU A 136 29.70 8.95 -0.16
N GLN A 137 30.71 9.40 -0.92
CA GLN A 137 32.12 9.16 -0.60
C GLN A 137 32.54 9.77 0.75
N ASP A 138 31.86 10.85 1.18
CA ASP A 138 32.06 11.51 2.47
C ASP A 138 31.09 11.05 3.57
N ALA A 139 30.34 9.98 3.34
CA ALA A 139 29.48 9.41 4.35
C ALA A 139 30.31 8.96 5.56
N THR A 140 30.03 9.57 6.72
CA THR A 140 30.61 9.19 8.00
C THR A 140 30.37 7.70 8.26
N ALA A 141 31.26 7.04 9.01
CA ALA A 141 31.12 5.63 9.37
C ALA A 141 29.73 5.30 9.96
N HIS A 142 29.15 6.25 10.72
CA HIS A 142 27.78 6.16 11.23
C HIS A 142 26.70 6.23 10.14
N LYS A 143 26.82 7.14 9.15
CA LYS A 143 25.90 7.20 8.00
C LYS A 143 25.98 5.92 7.16
N ARG A 144 27.19 5.39 6.95
CA ARG A 144 27.41 4.10 6.26
C ARG A 144 26.77 2.94 7.02
N LEU A 145 26.94 2.90 8.34
CA LEU A 145 26.31 1.89 9.20
C LEU A 145 24.77 2.00 9.19
N MET A 146 24.21 3.21 9.25
CA MET A 146 22.77 3.46 9.19
C MET A 146 22.14 3.11 7.84
N LEU A 147 22.85 3.36 6.73
CA LEU A 147 22.44 2.96 5.39
C LEU A 147 22.42 1.42 5.24
N LEU A 148 23.39 0.74 5.86
CA LEU A 148 23.46 -0.72 5.90
C LEU A 148 22.51 -1.36 6.92
N ALA A 149 22.07 -0.63 7.96
CA ALA A 149 21.24 -1.11 9.07
C ALA A 149 19.75 -0.76 8.95
N ARG A 150 19.33 -0.01 7.91
CA ARG A 150 17.91 0.18 7.55
C ARG A 150 17.29 -1.03 6.82
N ARG A 151 18.01 -2.15 6.81
CA ARG A 151 17.56 -3.48 6.35
C ARG A 151 16.38 -4.00 7.14
#